data_AF-A0A8R1IR00-F1
#
_entry.id   AF-A0A8R1IR00-F1
#
_cell.length_a   1.000
_cell.length_b   1.000
_cell.length_c   1.000
_cell.angle_alpha   90.00
_cell.angle_beta   90.00
_cell.angle_gamma   90.00
#
_symmetry.space_group_name_H-M   'P 1'
#
loop_
_entity.id
_entity.type
_entity.pdbx_description
1 polymer ?
#
loop_
_entity_poly.entity_id
_entity_poly.type
_entity_poly.pdbx_seq_one_letter_code
_entity_poly.pdbx_strand_id
1 'polypeptide(L)'
;ENEPSKNLNTLNTSEEKTASLARMMNAIALQNEFNDGSVTMKEVMAEALDVRNSTLLDSIDEKDSRVAGKAVKTVDLITARPAQMINKTTDKLKKVLFLGDSTSHSSSISQMFSSLNDFNIDLSSISSSVGRSVQSLKNLSQEINSSNPKFDMAVGHFSEFYHPFLTIPTDVNNLKKKYISIQNFETLKDLRSFVVDFEQYQLLTNETFLNNLKTSLNSLLSSISTIKSWLDAKNKHHAIKILDDINTILAPSVFGYEKKLLIGFPNGSKDLATLFENLQENWIKKVLNGGKSVSELVRVFGPMTKFESQLSSLEQIWMKSDREAYANTTRKSLISLRIINKANPADVSDSLSKVNDTFVNLGSIADVNSTVLDEFNQLLNSSEPFTSFKNQ
;
A
#
# COMPACT_ATOMS: atom_id res chain seq x y z
N GLU A 1 -29.82 53.02 -46.30
CA GLU A 1 -28.82 52.23 -45.55
C GLU A 1 -29.11 52.39 -44.07
N ASN A 2 -29.50 51.31 -43.39
CA ASN A 2 -29.83 51.30 -41.97
C ASN A 2 -28.55 51.00 -41.17
N GLU A 3 -28.16 51.90 -40.26
CA GLU A 3 -27.03 51.73 -39.33
C GLU A 3 -27.31 50.57 -38.34
N PRO A 4 -26.62 49.42 -38.45
CA PRO A 4 -26.81 48.29 -37.53
C PRO A 4 -26.12 48.54 -36.18
N SER A 5 -25.03 49.32 -36.16
CA SER A 5 -24.18 49.56 -34.99
C SER A 5 -24.83 50.48 -33.93
N LYS A 6 -25.61 51.46 -34.36
CA LYS A 6 -26.29 52.42 -33.47
C LYS A 6 -27.49 51.80 -32.77
N ASN A 7 -28.22 50.93 -33.47
CA ASN A 7 -29.29 50.12 -32.89
C ASN A 7 -28.75 49.08 -31.89
N LEU A 8 -27.60 48.46 -32.17
CA LEU A 8 -26.97 47.52 -31.23
C LEU A 8 -26.57 48.19 -29.91
N ASN A 9 -25.93 49.36 -29.97
CA ASN A 9 -25.53 50.09 -28.76
C ASN A 9 -26.73 50.57 -27.92
N THR A 10 -27.83 50.93 -28.58
CA THR A 10 -29.07 51.38 -27.92
C THR A 10 -29.84 50.20 -27.31
N LEU A 11 -29.84 49.04 -27.98
CA LEU A 11 -30.42 47.80 -27.47
C LEU A 11 -29.66 47.30 -26.24
N ASN A 12 -28.32 47.24 -26.33
CA ASN A 12 -27.45 46.83 -25.21
C ASN A 12 -27.67 47.71 -23.98
N THR A 13 -27.83 49.04 -24.16
CA THR A 13 -28.14 49.95 -23.05
C THR A 13 -29.56 49.80 -22.49
N SER A 14 -30.53 49.34 -23.28
CA SER A 14 -31.88 49.05 -22.78
C SER A 14 -31.93 47.74 -21.99
N GLU A 15 -31.24 46.72 -22.46
CA GLU A 15 -31.10 45.43 -21.78
C GLU A 15 -30.40 45.57 -20.43
N GLU A 16 -29.25 46.26 -20.40
CA GLU A 16 -28.50 46.55 -19.17
C GLU A 16 -29.38 47.28 -18.14
N LYS A 17 -30.08 48.33 -18.55
CA LYS A 17 -30.98 49.08 -17.65
C LYS A 17 -32.14 48.23 -17.14
N THR A 18 -32.70 47.39 -18.00
CA THR A 18 -33.79 46.47 -17.62
C THR A 18 -33.28 45.44 -16.61
N ALA A 19 -32.08 44.89 -16.82
CA ALA A 19 -31.46 43.96 -15.89
C ALA A 19 -31.14 44.62 -14.54
N SER A 20 -30.66 45.86 -14.52
CA SER A 20 -30.44 46.62 -13.28
C SER A 20 -31.73 46.83 -12.49
N LEU A 21 -32.81 47.24 -13.17
CA LEU A 21 -34.11 47.42 -12.52
C LEU A 21 -34.68 46.08 -12.03
N ALA A 22 -34.55 45.01 -12.80
CA ALA A 22 -34.98 43.68 -12.41
C ALA A 22 -34.24 43.19 -11.15
N ARG A 23 -32.91 43.30 -11.11
CA ARG A 23 -32.11 42.94 -9.92
C ARG A 23 -32.55 43.71 -8.69
N MET A 24 -32.83 45.01 -8.83
CA MET A 24 -33.32 45.84 -7.73
C MET A 24 -34.74 45.47 -7.27
N MET A 25 -35.68 45.25 -8.18
CA MET A 25 -37.04 44.82 -7.80
C MET A 25 -37.03 43.47 -7.08
N ASN A 26 -36.21 42.52 -7.55
CA ASN A 26 -36.04 41.22 -6.88
C ASN A 26 -35.34 41.38 -5.51
N ALA A 27 -34.41 42.32 -5.38
CA ALA A 27 -33.79 42.62 -4.09
C ALA A 27 -34.82 43.14 -3.07
N ILE A 28 -35.73 44.02 -3.50
CA ILE A 28 -36.81 44.53 -2.64
C ILE A 28 -37.74 43.37 -2.23
N ALA A 29 -38.15 42.54 -3.18
CA ALA A 29 -39.01 41.40 -2.92
C ALA A 29 -38.38 40.45 -1.88
N LEU A 30 -37.13 40.04 -2.10
CA LEU A 30 -36.41 39.15 -1.20
C LEU A 30 -36.17 39.78 0.18
N GLN A 31 -35.87 41.07 0.26
CA GLN A 31 -35.75 41.78 1.54
C GLN A 31 -37.08 41.82 2.31
N ASN A 32 -38.21 41.98 1.61
CA ASN A 32 -39.53 41.93 2.23
C ASN A 32 -39.86 40.53 2.76
N GLU A 33 -39.54 39.48 2.00
CA GLU A 33 -39.72 38.09 2.42
C GLU A 33 -38.86 37.72 3.65
N PHE A 34 -37.67 38.32 3.78
CA PHE A 34 -36.88 38.20 5.01
C PHE A 34 -37.51 38.96 6.19
N ASN A 35 -38.05 40.15 5.94
CA ASN A 35 -38.61 41.01 7.00
C ASN A 35 -39.93 40.47 7.55
N ASP A 36 -40.75 39.82 6.73
CA ASP A 36 -42.02 39.20 7.14
C ASP A 36 -41.84 37.74 7.65
N GLY A 37 -40.65 37.17 7.47
CA GLY A 37 -40.29 35.83 7.92
C GLY A 37 -40.84 34.70 7.03
N SER A 38 -41.36 35.01 5.85
CA SER A 38 -41.81 34.01 4.87
C SER A 38 -40.67 33.21 4.26
N VAL A 39 -39.47 33.79 4.20
CA VAL A 39 -38.25 33.13 3.71
C VAL A 39 -37.13 33.29 4.72
N THR A 40 -36.37 32.22 4.91
CA THR A 40 -35.17 32.23 5.75
C THR A 40 -33.91 32.36 4.89
N MET A 41 -32.86 32.96 5.45
CA MET A 41 -31.55 33.03 4.79
C MET A 41 -31.02 31.65 4.37
N LYS A 42 -31.35 30.63 5.16
CA LYS A 42 -30.96 29.23 4.92
C LYS A 42 -31.60 28.69 3.63
N GLU A 43 -32.85 29.03 3.33
CA GLU A 43 -33.52 28.59 2.10
C GLU A 43 -32.91 29.25 0.87
N VAL A 44 -32.55 30.52 0.96
CA VAL A 44 -31.86 31.24 -0.12
C VAL A 44 -30.47 30.67 -0.36
N MET A 45 -29.72 30.35 0.71
CA MET A 45 -28.43 29.65 0.59
C MET A 45 -28.58 28.26 -0.02
N ALA A 46 -29.61 27.50 0.40
CA ALA A 46 -29.88 26.19 -0.17
C ALA A 46 -30.18 26.28 -1.67
N GLU A 47 -30.99 27.26 -2.11
CA GLU A 47 -31.25 27.50 -3.53
C GLU A 47 -29.96 27.87 -4.30
N ALA A 48 -29.13 28.76 -3.75
CA ALA A 48 -27.89 29.18 -4.40
C ALA A 48 -26.88 28.03 -4.57
N LEU A 49 -26.83 27.12 -3.60
CA LEU A 49 -25.97 25.94 -3.60
C LEU A 49 -26.59 24.73 -4.32
N ASP A 50 -27.78 24.92 -4.91
CA ASP A 50 -28.60 23.90 -5.58
C ASP A 50 -28.91 22.69 -4.66
N VAL A 51 -29.20 22.94 -3.38
CA VAL A 51 -29.56 21.96 -2.36
C VAL A 51 -31.08 21.97 -2.16
N ARG A 52 -31.77 20.94 -2.63
CA ARG A 52 -33.25 20.84 -2.69
C ARG A 52 -33.97 21.00 -1.34
N ASN A 53 -33.34 20.62 -0.23
CA ASN A 53 -33.92 20.71 1.09
C ASN A 53 -33.01 21.48 2.04
N SER A 54 -33.44 22.68 2.44
CA SER A 54 -32.70 23.56 3.35
C SER A 54 -32.48 22.96 4.74
N THR A 55 -33.33 22.01 5.18
CA THR A 55 -33.16 21.34 6.49
C THR A 55 -31.95 20.43 6.53
N LEU A 56 -31.41 20.03 5.37
CA LEU A 56 -30.18 19.24 5.34
C LEU A 56 -28.98 20.06 5.86
N LEU A 57 -29.03 21.39 5.74
CA LEU A 57 -28.01 22.27 6.30
C LEU A 57 -28.08 22.37 7.84
N ASP A 58 -29.20 21.96 8.47
CA ASP A 58 -29.33 21.94 9.93
C ASP A 58 -28.60 20.74 10.57
N SER A 59 -28.24 19.74 9.77
CA SER A 59 -27.65 18.50 10.26
C SER A 59 -26.17 18.62 10.63
N ILE A 60 -25.52 19.73 10.28
CA ILE A 60 -24.08 19.93 10.46
C ILE A 60 -23.83 21.36 10.93
N ASP A 61 -23.14 21.48 12.06
CA ASP A 61 -22.57 22.75 12.52
C ASP A 61 -21.04 22.83 12.31
N GLU A 62 -20.44 23.95 12.71
CA GLU A 62 -18.98 24.16 12.61
C GLU A 62 -18.19 23.13 13.44
N LYS A 63 -18.71 22.78 14.62
CA LYS A 63 -18.06 21.83 15.53
C LYS A 63 -18.09 20.43 14.93
N ASP A 64 -19.21 20.04 14.34
CA ASP A 64 -19.41 18.79 13.62
C ASP A 64 -18.49 18.69 12.40
N SER A 65 -18.37 19.78 11.65
CA SER A 65 -17.43 19.87 10.52
C SER A 65 -15.98 19.62 10.96
N ARG A 66 -15.57 20.17 12.12
CA ARG A 66 -14.23 19.91 12.69
C ARG A 66 -14.06 18.45 13.12
N VAL A 67 -15.11 17.80 13.63
CA VAL A 67 -15.08 16.37 13.99
C VAL A 67 -14.92 15.50 12.75
N ALA A 68 -15.69 15.75 11.69
CA ALA A 68 -15.57 15.05 10.42
C ALA A 68 -14.19 15.25 9.78
N GLY A 69 -13.67 16.49 9.78
CA GLY A 69 -12.33 16.79 9.27
C GLY A 69 -11.22 16.04 10.02
N LYS A 70 -11.33 15.88 11.34
CA LYS A 70 -10.40 15.05 12.13
C LYS A 70 -10.52 13.57 11.74
N ALA A 71 -11.73 13.06 11.56
CA ALA A 71 -11.95 11.67 11.17
C ALA A 71 -11.38 11.36 9.78
N VAL A 72 -11.55 12.27 8.80
CA VAL A 72 -10.94 12.16 7.47
C VAL A 72 -9.41 12.16 7.57
N LYS A 73 -8.81 13.04 8.38
CA LYS A 73 -7.35 13.03 8.62
C LYS A 73 -6.88 11.73 9.27
N THR A 74 -7.65 11.16 10.19
CA THR A 74 -7.35 9.85 10.78
C THR A 74 -7.36 8.76 9.72
N VAL A 75 -8.35 8.75 8.81
CA VAL A 75 -8.35 7.82 7.68
C VAL A 75 -7.11 8.03 6.83
N ASP A 76 -6.80 9.27 6.48
CA ASP A 76 -5.63 9.58 5.66
C ASP A 76 -4.34 9.05 6.32
N LEU A 77 -4.13 9.25 7.62
CA LEU A 77 -2.98 8.66 8.33
C LEU A 77 -2.95 7.13 8.30
N ILE A 78 -4.11 6.47 8.31
CA ILE A 78 -4.22 5.02 8.23
C ILE A 78 -3.97 4.52 6.80
N THR A 79 -4.49 5.22 5.79
CA THR A 79 -4.49 4.79 4.38
C THR A 79 -3.35 5.35 3.53
N ALA A 80 -2.71 6.44 3.95
CA ALA A 80 -1.56 7.03 3.27
C ALA A 80 -0.34 6.11 3.29
N ARG A 81 -0.36 5.06 4.13
CA ARG A 81 0.61 3.97 4.04
C ARG A 81 0.22 3.04 2.91
N PRO A 82 0.99 2.98 1.80
CA PRO A 82 0.59 2.21 0.64
C PRO A 82 0.50 0.73 1.01
N ALA A 83 -0.44 -0.01 0.40
CA ALA A 83 -0.48 -1.47 0.43
C ALA A 83 0.89 -2.10 0.10
N GLN A 84 1.71 -1.38 -0.68
CA GLN A 84 3.12 -1.73 -0.92
C GLN A 84 3.95 -1.88 0.35
N MET A 85 3.74 -1.08 1.39
CA MET A 85 4.48 -1.21 2.66
C MET A 85 4.06 -2.47 3.43
N ILE A 86 2.76 -2.79 3.46
CA ILE A 86 2.25 -4.05 4.02
C ILE A 86 2.83 -5.24 3.24
N ASN A 87 2.77 -5.21 1.91
CA ASN A 87 3.32 -6.27 1.06
C ASN A 87 4.83 -6.40 1.24
N LYS A 88 5.59 -5.30 1.19
CA LYS A 88 7.05 -5.30 1.44
C LYS A 88 7.40 -5.86 2.81
N THR A 89 6.63 -5.53 3.85
CA THR A 89 6.88 -6.06 5.20
C THR A 89 6.55 -7.54 5.26
N THR A 90 5.43 -7.96 4.66
CA THR A 90 5.02 -9.36 4.56
C THR A 90 6.07 -10.18 3.82
N ASP A 91 6.59 -9.70 2.70
CA ASP A 91 7.62 -10.39 1.92
C ASP A 91 8.93 -10.51 2.71
N LYS A 92 9.33 -9.47 3.45
CA LYS A 92 10.50 -9.53 4.35
C LYS A 92 10.30 -10.55 5.48
N LEU A 93 9.13 -10.56 6.12
CA LEU A 93 8.80 -11.52 7.18
C LEU A 93 8.73 -12.95 6.63
N LYS A 94 8.16 -13.15 5.43
CA LYS A 94 8.17 -14.44 4.74
C LYS A 94 9.59 -14.94 4.48
N LYS A 95 10.51 -14.07 4.04
CA LYS A 95 11.92 -14.45 3.88
C LYS A 95 12.54 -14.96 5.17
N VAL A 96 12.21 -14.34 6.31
CA VAL A 96 12.68 -14.82 7.63
C VAL A 96 12.02 -16.16 8.01
N LEU A 97 10.72 -16.33 7.76
CA LEU A 97 9.95 -17.53 8.07
C LEU A 97 10.35 -18.75 7.22
N PHE A 98 10.51 -18.57 5.91
CA PHE A 98 10.93 -19.62 4.98
C PHE A 98 12.31 -20.20 5.32
N LEU A 99 13.15 -19.43 6.01
CA LEU A 99 14.46 -19.84 6.46
C LEU A 99 14.45 -20.44 7.89
N GLY A 100 13.31 -20.44 8.59
CA GLY A 100 13.19 -20.89 9.99
C GLY A 100 12.36 -22.16 10.21
N ASP A 101 11.78 -22.75 9.16
CA ASP A 101 11.12 -24.07 9.22
C ASP A 101 12.12 -25.24 9.23
N SER A 102 13.43 -24.96 9.36
CA SER A 102 14.47 -25.93 9.63
C SER A 102 14.26 -26.51 11.04
N THR A 103 13.89 -27.78 11.08
CA THR A 103 13.71 -28.53 12.33
C THR A 103 15.00 -28.49 13.17
N SER A 104 14.86 -28.07 14.43
CA SER A 104 15.93 -28.03 15.45
C SER A 104 16.83 -29.26 15.39
N HIS A 105 18.14 -29.03 15.21
CA HIS A 105 19.15 -30.09 15.12
C HIS A 105 19.31 -30.86 16.42
N SER A 106 19.51 -32.18 16.31
CA SER A 106 19.99 -33.01 17.43
C SER A 106 21.52 -33.17 17.44
N SER A 107 22.19 -32.82 16.33
CA SER A 107 23.60 -33.07 16.07
C SER A 107 24.44 -31.78 16.17
N SER A 108 25.63 -31.83 16.76
CA SER A 108 26.56 -30.69 16.78
C SER A 108 27.26 -30.49 15.42
N ILE A 109 27.67 -29.26 15.10
CA ILE A 109 28.44 -28.93 13.88
C ILE A 109 29.67 -29.83 13.71
N SER A 110 30.39 -30.10 14.81
CA SER A 110 31.55 -30.99 14.82
C SER A 110 31.20 -32.43 14.44
N GLN A 111 30.02 -32.93 14.82
CA GLN A 111 29.55 -34.27 14.44
C GLN A 111 29.23 -34.32 12.94
N MET A 112 28.61 -33.27 12.40
CA MET A 112 28.30 -33.17 10.96
C MET A 112 29.57 -33.21 10.08
N PHE A 113 30.60 -32.42 10.44
CA PHE A 113 31.87 -32.43 9.69
C PHE A 113 32.65 -33.73 9.86
N SER A 114 32.61 -34.36 11.03
CA SER A 114 33.31 -35.62 11.27
C SER A 114 32.78 -36.74 10.38
N SER A 115 31.46 -36.79 10.16
CA SER A 115 30.85 -37.76 9.22
C SER A 115 31.15 -37.50 7.75
N LEU A 116 31.55 -36.29 7.37
CA LEU A 116 31.96 -35.99 5.99
C LEU A 116 33.35 -36.54 5.65
N ASN A 117 34.24 -36.71 6.65
CA ASN A 117 35.56 -37.30 6.43
C ASN A 117 35.49 -38.76 5.91
N ASP A 118 34.39 -39.46 6.16
CA ASP A 118 34.18 -40.84 5.70
C ASP A 118 33.74 -40.96 4.24
N PHE A 119 33.45 -39.84 3.55
CA PHE A 119 32.98 -39.80 2.15
C PHE A 119 34.09 -39.95 1.10
N ASN A 120 35.36 -40.12 1.49
CA ASN A 120 36.44 -40.40 0.55
C ASN A 120 36.37 -41.84 0.02
N ILE A 121 35.46 -42.09 -0.92
CA ILE A 121 35.26 -43.36 -1.58
C ILE A 121 36.07 -43.36 -2.88
N ASP A 122 37.13 -44.17 -2.93
CA ASP A 122 37.95 -44.35 -4.12
C ASP A 122 37.29 -45.28 -5.16
N LEU A 123 36.22 -44.77 -5.78
CA LEU A 123 35.53 -45.44 -6.88
C LEU A 123 36.44 -45.59 -8.12
N SER A 124 37.43 -44.71 -8.26
CA SER A 124 38.33 -44.67 -9.41
C SER A 124 39.30 -45.87 -9.42
N SER A 125 39.83 -46.25 -8.27
CA SER A 125 40.66 -47.45 -8.12
C SER A 125 39.88 -48.73 -8.38
N ILE A 126 38.64 -48.82 -7.90
CA ILE A 126 37.78 -50.00 -8.14
C ILE A 126 37.45 -50.14 -9.62
N SER A 127 37.04 -49.05 -10.27
CA SER A 127 36.80 -49.02 -11.71
C SER A 127 38.04 -49.41 -12.51
N SER A 128 39.22 -48.92 -12.11
CA SER A 128 40.50 -49.25 -12.76
C SER A 128 40.87 -50.73 -12.59
N SER A 129 40.65 -51.31 -11.41
CA SER A 129 40.89 -52.73 -11.13
C SER A 129 39.95 -53.65 -11.93
N VAL A 130 38.68 -53.27 -12.07
CA VAL A 130 37.71 -53.98 -12.92
C VAL A 130 38.14 -53.88 -14.39
N GLY A 131 38.49 -52.68 -14.86
CA GLY A 131 38.95 -52.45 -16.23
C GLY A 131 40.18 -53.28 -16.60
N ARG A 132 41.17 -53.34 -15.68
CA ARG A 132 42.36 -54.20 -15.81
C ARG A 132 41.99 -55.68 -15.88
N SER A 133 41.14 -56.15 -14.96
CA SER A 133 40.68 -57.55 -14.93
C SER A 133 40.00 -57.97 -16.24
N VAL A 134 39.11 -57.12 -16.76
CA VAL A 134 38.42 -57.36 -18.03
C VAL A 134 39.39 -57.40 -19.20
N GLN A 135 40.39 -56.51 -19.22
CA GLN A 135 41.39 -56.50 -20.28
C GLN A 135 42.29 -57.74 -20.25
N SER A 136 42.74 -58.17 -19.06
CA SER A 136 43.54 -59.39 -18.91
C SER A 136 42.76 -60.65 -19.31
N LEU A 137 41.45 -60.72 -19.02
CA LEU A 137 40.60 -61.80 -19.52
C LEU A 137 40.46 -61.79 -21.04
N LYS A 138 40.33 -60.61 -21.67
CA LYS A 138 40.31 -60.49 -23.14
C LYS A 138 41.62 -60.99 -23.76
N ASN A 139 42.75 -60.59 -23.19
CA ASN A 139 44.07 -61.01 -23.65
C ASN A 139 44.26 -62.53 -23.48
N LEU A 140 43.84 -63.09 -22.33
CA LEU A 140 43.85 -64.54 -22.09
C LEU A 140 42.99 -65.30 -23.11
N SER A 141 41.77 -64.81 -23.35
CA SER A 141 40.85 -65.39 -24.34
C SER A 141 41.45 -65.33 -25.74
N GLN A 142 42.13 -64.24 -26.12
CA GLN A 142 42.80 -64.14 -27.41
C GLN A 142 43.98 -65.10 -27.52
N GLU A 143 44.79 -65.25 -26.46
CA GLU A 143 45.95 -66.14 -26.46
C GLU A 143 45.54 -67.61 -26.60
N ILE A 144 44.52 -68.05 -25.83
CA ILE A 144 44.01 -69.43 -25.88
C ILE A 144 43.39 -69.75 -27.24
N ASN A 145 42.70 -68.79 -27.86
CA ASN A 145 42.05 -68.98 -29.16
C ASN A 145 42.96 -68.65 -30.35
N SER A 146 44.23 -68.33 -30.10
CA SER A 146 45.19 -68.10 -31.18
C SER A 146 45.53 -69.42 -31.89
N SER A 147 46.01 -69.33 -33.13
CA SER A 147 46.41 -70.51 -33.91
C SER A 147 47.64 -71.24 -33.33
N ASN A 148 48.38 -70.62 -32.40
CA ASN A 148 49.51 -71.23 -31.71
C ASN A 148 49.64 -70.69 -30.27
N PRO A 149 48.80 -71.17 -29.33
CA PRO A 149 48.73 -70.65 -27.97
C PRO A 149 50.03 -70.93 -27.19
N LYS A 150 50.56 -69.92 -26.51
CA LYS A 150 51.71 -70.03 -25.63
C LYS A 150 51.26 -70.13 -24.18
N PHE A 151 51.55 -71.28 -23.58
CA PHE A 151 51.18 -71.57 -22.20
C PHE A 151 51.67 -70.50 -21.22
N ASP A 152 52.93 -70.07 -21.33
CA ASP A 152 53.50 -69.07 -20.41
C ASP A 152 52.81 -67.70 -20.51
N MET A 153 52.38 -67.29 -21.72
CA MET A 153 51.66 -66.02 -21.89
C MET A 153 50.22 -66.13 -21.36
N ALA A 154 49.56 -67.27 -21.56
CA ALA A 154 48.25 -67.53 -20.97
C ALA A 154 48.32 -67.54 -19.43
N VAL A 155 49.34 -68.15 -18.83
CA VAL A 155 49.56 -68.11 -17.37
C VAL A 155 49.82 -66.67 -16.89
N GLY A 156 50.58 -65.87 -17.65
CA GLY A 156 50.79 -64.46 -17.36
C GLY A 156 49.49 -63.66 -17.33
N HIS A 157 48.68 -63.73 -18.38
CA HIS A 157 47.39 -63.04 -18.46
C HIS A 157 46.39 -63.52 -17.40
N PHE A 158 46.38 -64.82 -17.08
CA PHE A 158 45.56 -65.36 -16.00
C PHE A 158 45.99 -64.81 -14.64
N SER A 159 47.29 -64.71 -14.38
CA SER A 159 47.81 -64.18 -13.12
C SER A 159 47.48 -62.68 -12.95
N GLU A 160 47.58 -61.91 -14.03
CA GLU A 160 47.19 -60.49 -14.08
C GLU A 160 45.68 -60.26 -13.88
N PHE A 161 44.84 -61.22 -14.29
CA PHE A 161 43.41 -61.21 -13.98
C PHE A 161 43.14 -61.62 -12.53
N TYR A 162 43.74 -62.71 -12.09
CA TYR A 162 43.41 -63.38 -10.84
C TYR A 162 43.65 -62.49 -9.62
N HIS A 163 44.77 -61.77 -9.58
CA HIS A 163 45.11 -60.94 -8.43
C HIS A 163 44.13 -59.78 -8.20
N PRO A 164 43.83 -58.90 -9.18
CA PRO A 164 42.81 -57.87 -9.01
C PRO A 164 41.41 -58.45 -8.83
N PHE A 165 41.08 -59.57 -9.47
CA PHE A 165 39.75 -60.18 -9.33
C PHE A 165 39.47 -60.65 -7.90
N LEU A 166 40.49 -61.17 -7.19
CA LEU A 166 40.38 -61.56 -5.79
C LEU A 166 40.16 -60.38 -4.84
N THR A 167 40.61 -59.17 -5.18
CA THR A 167 40.44 -58.00 -4.31
C THR A 167 39.07 -57.34 -4.47
N ILE A 168 38.42 -57.50 -5.63
CA ILE A 168 37.10 -56.92 -5.92
C ILE A 168 36.06 -57.26 -4.83
N PRO A 169 35.87 -58.51 -4.37
CA PRO A 169 34.92 -58.82 -3.30
C PRO A 169 35.20 -58.07 -1.99
N THR A 170 36.48 -57.88 -1.65
CA THR A 170 36.90 -57.13 -0.46
C THR A 170 36.62 -55.65 -0.63
N ASP A 171 36.94 -55.08 -1.79
CA ASP A 171 36.70 -53.68 -2.13
C ASP A 171 35.20 -53.36 -2.16
N VAL A 172 34.38 -54.27 -2.73
CA VAL A 172 32.92 -54.17 -2.76
C VAL A 172 32.31 -54.33 -1.36
N ASN A 173 32.86 -55.18 -0.50
CA ASN A 173 32.41 -55.29 0.89
C ASN A 173 32.80 -54.06 1.71
N ASN A 174 33.96 -53.47 1.47
CA ASN A 174 34.38 -52.22 2.08
C ASN A 174 33.50 -51.05 1.62
N LEU A 175 33.17 -50.99 0.33
CA LEU A 175 32.15 -50.10 -0.22
C LEU A 175 30.81 -50.30 0.47
N LYS A 176 30.33 -51.54 0.62
CA LYS A 176 29.05 -51.84 1.26
C LYS A 176 29.02 -51.38 2.72
N LYS A 177 30.10 -51.61 3.48
CA LYS A 177 30.22 -51.12 4.86
C LYS A 177 30.22 -49.59 4.93
N LYS A 178 31.00 -48.93 4.07
CA LYS A 178 31.03 -47.45 3.96
C LYS A 178 29.69 -46.88 3.47
N TYR A 179 29.00 -47.57 2.58
CA TYR A 179 27.71 -47.18 2.06
C TYR A 179 26.60 -47.33 3.11
N ILE A 180 26.65 -48.39 3.94
CA ILE A 180 25.75 -48.54 5.09
C ILE A 180 25.97 -47.44 6.13
N SER A 181 27.21 -46.98 6.35
CA SER A 181 27.46 -45.79 7.18
C SER A 181 26.99 -44.49 6.54
N ILE A 182 27.03 -44.37 5.20
CA ILE A 182 26.48 -43.23 4.44
C ILE A 182 24.94 -43.25 4.39
N GLN A 183 24.30 -44.42 4.45
CA GLN A 183 22.84 -44.56 4.49
C GLN A 183 22.19 -43.98 5.76
N ASN A 184 22.98 -43.55 6.75
CA ASN A 184 22.53 -42.64 7.81
C ASN A 184 22.36 -41.20 7.23
N PHE A 185 21.49 -41.06 6.22
CA PHE A 185 21.17 -39.83 5.48
C PHE A 185 20.67 -38.66 6.35
N GLU A 186 20.46 -38.86 7.65
CA GLU A 186 20.19 -37.77 8.58
C GLU A 186 21.30 -36.72 8.55
N THR A 187 22.57 -37.10 8.38
CA THR A 187 23.66 -36.10 8.32
C THR A 187 23.58 -35.16 7.11
N LEU A 188 23.10 -35.63 5.95
CA LEU A 188 22.96 -34.77 4.76
C LEU A 188 21.73 -33.86 4.87
N LYS A 189 20.66 -34.33 5.51
CA LYS A 189 19.51 -33.48 5.86
C LYS A 189 19.91 -32.42 6.88
N ASP A 190 20.65 -32.82 7.92
CA ASP A 190 21.23 -31.96 8.94
C ASP A 190 22.15 -30.89 8.31
N LEU A 191 22.99 -31.26 7.35
CA LEU A 191 23.86 -30.33 6.62
C LEU A 191 23.07 -29.35 5.74
N ARG A 192 22.05 -29.83 5.00
CA ARG A 192 21.18 -28.95 4.21
C ARG A 192 20.42 -27.97 5.11
N SER A 193 19.96 -28.45 6.26
CA SER A 193 19.28 -27.62 7.27
C SER A 193 20.25 -26.64 7.94
N PHE A 194 21.51 -27.01 8.14
CA PHE A 194 22.56 -26.11 8.64
C PHE A 194 22.85 -24.96 7.66
N VAL A 195 22.88 -25.22 6.35
CA VAL A 195 23.01 -24.16 5.33
C VAL A 195 21.84 -23.17 5.41
N VAL A 196 20.60 -23.66 5.61
CA VAL A 196 19.41 -22.82 5.75
C VAL A 196 19.48 -21.95 7.01
N ASP A 197 19.88 -22.52 8.15
CA ASP A 197 20.08 -21.77 9.40
C ASP A 197 21.18 -20.70 9.26
N PHE A 198 22.23 -21.03 8.51
CA PHE A 198 23.33 -20.12 8.24
C PHE A 198 22.90 -18.96 7.34
N GLU A 199 22.15 -19.22 6.27
CA GLU A 199 21.54 -18.19 5.43
C GLU A 199 20.54 -17.32 6.23
N GLN A 200 19.77 -17.93 7.13
CA GLN A 200 18.90 -17.22 8.06
C GLN A 200 19.70 -16.28 8.97
N TYR A 201 20.77 -16.79 9.57
CA TYR A 201 21.64 -16.02 10.43
C TYR A 201 22.29 -14.85 9.69
N GLN A 202 22.79 -15.04 8.47
CA GLN A 202 23.33 -13.96 7.63
C GLN A 202 22.29 -12.89 7.32
N LEU A 203 21.07 -13.29 6.99
CA LEU A 203 19.98 -12.35 6.71
C LEU A 203 19.60 -11.55 7.97
N LEU A 204 19.52 -12.23 9.12
CA LEU A 204 19.19 -11.63 10.41
C LEU A 204 20.30 -10.76 10.99
N THR A 205 21.56 -10.96 10.59
CA THR A 205 22.69 -10.11 11.00
C THR A 205 23.01 -9.01 9.99
N ASN A 206 22.40 -9.04 8.81
CA ASN A 206 22.54 -7.97 7.82
C ASN A 206 21.88 -6.68 8.31
N GLU A 207 22.71 -5.69 8.65
CA GLU A 207 22.28 -4.40 9.19
C GLU A 207 21.28 -3.68 8.28
N THR A 208 21.51 -3.68 6.96
CA THR A 208 20.62 -3.02 6.00
C THR A 208 19.24 -3.69 5.97
N PHE A 209 19.21 -5.03 5.98
CA PHE A 209 17.95 -5.77 6.01
C PHE A 209 17.19 -5.51 7.32
N LEU A 210 17.85 -5.65 8.47
CA LEU A 210 17.25 -5.42 9.79
C LEU A 210 16.72 -4.00 9.94
N ASN A 211 17.50 -2.98 9.58
CA ASN A 211 17.08 -1.58 9.68
C ASN A 211 15.86 -1.31 8.79
N ASN A 212 15.83 -1.88 7.59
CA ASN A 212 14.69 -1.78 6.70
C ASN A 212 13.46 -2.53 7.21
N LEU A 213 13.63 -3.69 7.85
CA LEU A 213 12.54 -4.44 8.48
C LEU A 213 11.98 -3.67 9.67
N LYS A 214 12.84 -3.20 10.59
CA LYS A 214 12.48 -2.37 11.75
C LYS A 214 11.71 -1.12 11.36
N THR A 215 12.18 -0.38 10.35
CA THR A 215 11.48 0.81 9.84
C THR A 215 10.08 0.46 9.34
N SER A 216 9.94 -0.69 8.67
CA SER A 216 8.66 -1.15 8.14
C SER A 216 7.70 -1.59 9.27
N LEU A 217 8.20 -2.32 10.27
CA LEU A 217 7.44 -2.75 11.44
C LEU A 217 6.97 -1.56 12.30
N ASN A 218 7.87 -0.62 12.60
CA ASN A 218 7.53 0.61 13.34
C ASN A 218 6.45 1.44 12.62
N SER A 219 6.53 1.49 11.30
CA SER A 219 5.50 2.12 10.47
C SER A 219 4.15 1.40 10.65
N LEU A 220 4.10 0.07 10.50
CA LEU A 220 2.86 -0.69 10.72
C LEU A 220 2.30 -0.53 12.15
N LEU A 221 3.16 -0.57 13.17
CA LEU A 221 2.78 -0.34 14.58
C LEU A 221 2.12 1.02 14.78
N SER A 222 2.67 2.07 14.17
CA SER A 222 2.08 3.41 14.22
C SER A 222 0.68 3.45 13.57
N SER A 223 0.44 2.67 12.51
CA SER A 223 -0.90 2.59 11.87
C SER A 223 -1.89 1.89 12.78
N ILE A 224 -1.47 0.76 13.37
CA ILE A 224 -2.32 -0.01 14.29
C ILE A 224 -2.63 0.81 15.55
N SER A 225 -1.66 1.56 16.08
CA SER A 225 -1.87 2.48 17.20
C SER A 225 -2.90 3.56 16.86
N THR A 226 -2.83 4.13 15.65
CA THR A 226 -3.82 5.11 15.16
C THR A 226 -5.21 4.47 15.04
N ILE A 227 -5.30 3.25 14.51
CA ILE A 227 -6.56 2.48 14.43
C ILE A 227 -7.12 2.23 15.84
N LYS A 228 -6.30 1.78 16.78
CA LYS A 228 -6.70 1.52 18.17
C LYS A 228 -7.24 2.78 18.85
N SER A 229 -6.50 3.90 18.71
CA SER A 229 -6.93 5.21 19.20
C SER A 229 -8.28 5.64 18.63
N TRP A 230 -8.53 5.40 17.33
CA TRP A 230 -9.83 5.64 16.72
C TRP A 230 -10.94 4.74 17.30
N LEU A 231 -10.67 3.44 17.49
CA LEU A 231 -11.65 2.50 18.05
C LEU A 231 -11.98 2.82 19.50
N ASP A 232 -11.02 3.33 20.27
CA ASP A 232 -11.20 3.75 21.66
C ASP A 232 -11.85 5.14 21.77
N ALA A 233 -11.94 5.90 20.68
CA ALA A 233 -12.52 7.23 20.68
C ALA A 233 -14.01 7.22 21.05
N LYS A 234 -14.37 7.97 22.11
CA LYS A 234 -15.74 8.06 22.62
C LYS A 234 -16.74 8.59 21.58
N ASN A 235 -16.29 9.45 20.68
CA ASN A 235 -17.09 10.18 19.70
C ASN A 235 -17.03 9.59 18.28
N LYS A 236 -16.51 8.37 18.10
CA LYS A 236 -16.40 7.74 16.76
C LYS A 236 -17.74 7.57 16.04
N HIS A 237 -18.81 7.20 16.76
CA HIS A 237 -20.15 7.04 16.18
C HIS A 237 -20.72 8.39 15.73
N HIS A 238 -20.49 9.44 16.51
CA HIS A 238 -20.86 10.80 16.13
C HIS A 238 -20.12 11.23 14.87
N ALA A 239 -18.81 11.02 14.80
CA ALA A 239 -18.01 11.35 13.62
C ALA A 239 -18.47 10.62 12.35
N ILE A 240 -18.83 9.34 12.45
CA ILE A 240 -19.38 8.58 11.32
C ILE A 240 -20.73 9.13 10.89
N LYS A 241 -21.61 9.47 11.84
CA LYS A 241 -22.92 10.07 11.53
C LYS A 241 -22.75 11.38 10.77
N ILE A 242 -21.90 12.29 11.25
CA ILE A 242 -21.65 13.56 10.56
C ILE A 242 -21.07 13.34 9.15
N LEU A 243 -20.18 12.36 8.97
CA LEU A 243 -19.69 12.02 7.62
C LEU A 243 -20.80 11.47 6.70
N ASP A 244 -21.78 10.74 7.23
CA ASP A 244 -22.98 10.31 6.50
C ASP A 244 -23.85 11.51 6.11
N ASP A 245 -24.06 12.44 7.04
CA ASP A 245 -24.83 13.67 6.81
C ASP A 245 -24.16 14.53 5.72
N ILE A 246 -22.84 14.73 5.79
CA ILE A 246 -22.03 15.41 4.75
C ILE A 246 -22.17 14.68 3.41
N ASN A 247 -22.01 13.35 3.40
CA ASN A 247 -22.11 12.56 2.19
C ASN A 247 -23.50 12.65 1.55
N THR A 248 -24.55 12.79 2.37
CA THR A 248 -25.93 12.98 1.91
C THR A 248 -26.10 14.34 1.24
N ILE A 249 -25.62 15.43 1.85
CA ILE A 249 -25.69 16.79 1.28
C ILE A 249 -24.92 16.89 -0.04
N LEU A 250 -23.81 16.16 -0.16
CA LEU A 250 -22.99 16.14 -1.37
C LEU A 250 -23.53 15.20 -2.46
N ALA A 251 -24.59 14.42 -2.20
CA ALA A 251 -25.10 13.44 -3.14
C ALA A 251 -25.90 14.06 -4.30
N PRO A 252 -25.72 13.58 -5.55
CA PRO A 252 -26.45 14.06 -6.74
C PRO A 252 -27.98 14.15 -6.60
N SER A 253 -28.56 13.25 -5.81
CA SER A 253 -30.02 13.15 -5.58
C SER A 253 -30.61 14.33 -4.81
N VAL A 254 -29.77 15.16 -4.18
CA VAL A 254 -30.19 16.31 -3.39
C VAL A 254 -30.31 17.58 -4.24
N PHE A 255 -30.04 17.51 -5.55
CA PHE A 255 -30.01 18.70 -6.43
C PHE A 255 -31.29 18.88 -7.24
N GLY A 256 -31.41 20.06 -7.84
CA GLY A 256 -32.59 20.48 -8.58
C GLY A 256 -33.53 21.31 -7.71
N TYR A 257 -32.99 22.29 -6.99
CA TYR A 257 -33.84 23.30 -6.36
C TYR A 257 -34.57 24.07 -7.47
N GLU A 258 -35.87 24.26 -7.30
CA GLU A 258 -36.65 25.06 -8.25
C GLU A 258 -36.34 26.54 -8.01
N LYS A 259 -35.54 27.15 -8.89
CA LYS A 259 -35.04 28.53 -8.71
C LYS A 259 -36.20 29.53 -8.67
N LYS A 260 -36.62 29.89 -7.46
CA LYS A 260 -37.77 30.76 -7.19
C LYS A 260 -37.36 32.01 -6.43
N LEU A 261 -36.52 31.85 -5.40
CA LEU A 261 -36.07 32.95 -4.54
C LEU A 261 -34.98 33.79 -5.22
N LEU A 262 -34.13 33.15 -6.02
CA LEU A 262 -33.01 33.77 -6.73
C LEU A 262 -33.27 33.94 -8.24
N ILE A 263 -34.53 33.94 -8.66
CA ILE A 263 -34.91 34.11 -10.07
C ILE A 263 -34.37 35.42 -10.66
N GLY A 264 -34.27 36.48 -9.84
CA GLY A 264 -33.66 37.77 -10.21
C GLY A 264 -32.14 37.84 -10.07
N PHE A 265 -31.51 36.77 -9.58
CA PHE A 265 -30.06 36.67 -9.33
C PHE A 265 -29.52 35.35 -9.92
N PRO A 266 -29.67 35.11 -11.23
CA PRO A 266 -29.25 33.85 -11.86
C PRO A 266 -27.77 33.50 -11.67
N ASN A 267 -26.91 34.50 -11.46
CA ASN A 267 -25.47 34.34 -11.19
C ASN A 267 -25.12 34.45 -9.69
N GLY A 268 -26.13 34.33 -8.80
CA GLY A 268 -25.93 34.26 -7.36
C GLY A 268 -25.27 35.51 -6.77
N SER A 269 -24.19 35.32 -6.03
CA SER A 269 -23.49 36.43 -5.35
C SER A 269 -23.04 37.56 -6.28
N LYS A 270 -22.69 37.25 -7.54
CA LYS A 270 -22.26 38.25 -8.52
C LYS A 270 -23.35 39.25 -8.85
N ASP A 271 -24.59 38.78 -9.04
CA ASP A 271 -25.71 39.67 -9.36
C ASP A 271 -26.08 40.56 -8.17
N LEU A 272 -25.89 40.07 -6.93
CA LEU A 272 -26.02 40.86 -5.70
C LEU A 272 -24.92 41.92 -5.59
N ALA A 273 -23.67 41.60 -5.96
CA ALA A 273 -22.60 42.61 -6.00
C ALA A 273 -22.91 43.69 -7.06
N THR A 274 -23.30 43.29 -8.27
CA THR A 274 -23.66 44.22 -9.36
C THR A 274 -24.89 45.07 -9.03
N LEU A 275 -25.81 44.60 -8.18
CA LEU A 275 -26.91 45.43 -7.66
C LEU A 275 -26.36 46.67 -6.93
N PHE A 276 -25.40 46.51 -6.03
CA PHE A 276 -24.83 47.63 -5.28
C PHE A 276 -24.05 48.59 -6.17
N GLU A 277 -23.39 48.08 -7.19
CA GLU A 277 -22.74 48.89 -8.23
C GLU A 277 -23.78 49.74 -8.99
N ASN A 278 -24.89 49.13 -9.42
CA ASN A 278 -25.92 49.84 -10.17
C ASN A 278 -26.59 50.95 -9.35
N LEU A 279 -26.76 50.77 -8.04
CA LEU A 279 -27.29 51.82 -7.15
C LEU A 279 -26.40 53.07 -7.12
N GLN A 280 -25.11 52.96 -7.49
CA GLN A 280 -24.21 54.10 -7.59
C GLN A 280 -24.32 54.86 -8.93
N GLU A 281 -24.95 54.27 -9.95
CA GLU A 281 -25.01 54.85 -11.27
C GLU A 281 -25.92 56.09 -11.34
N ASN A 282 -25.46 57.10 -12.09
CA ASN A 282 -26.15 58.39 -12.20
C ASN A 282 -27.56 58.26 -12.79
N TRP A 283 -27.77 57.32 -13.73
CA TRP A 283 -29.09 57.14 -14.33
C TRP A 283 -30.08 56.46 -13.36
N ILE A 284 -29.63 55.50 -12.55
CA ILE A 284 -30.45 54.90 -11.48
C ILE A 284 -30.87 55.97 -10.48
N LYS A 285 -29.94 56.81 -10.03
CA LYS A 285 -30.24 57.95 -9.14
C LYS A 285 -31.27 58.91 -9.76
N LYS A 286 -31.17 59.17 -11.06
CA LYS A 286 -32.15 59.97 -11.81
C LYS A 286 -33.54 59.34 -11.83
N VAL A 287 -33.63 58.05 -12.11
CA VAL A 287 -34.90 57.31 -12.18
C VAL A 287 -35.56 57.21 -10.79
N LEU A 288 -34.77 56.94 -9.75
CA LEU A 288 -35.31 56.64 -8.42
C LEU A 288 -35.53 57.87 -7.54
N ASN A 289 -34.69 58.89 -7.65
CA ASN A 289 -34.74 60.05 -6.76
C ASN A 289 -34.39 61.37 -7.45
N GLY A 290 -34.73 61.50 -8.75
CA GLY A 290 -34.50 62.74 -9.51
C GLY A 290 -33.04 63.19 -9.56
N GLY A 291 -32.09 62.26 -9.38
CA GLY A 291 -30.64 62.50 -9.41
C GLY A 291 -30.04 62.76 -8.03
N LYS A 292 -30.85 62.81 -6.97
CA LYS A 292 -30.39 62.92 -5.59
C LYS A 292 -29.87 61.58 -5.06
N SER A 293 -29.21 61.61 -3.90
CA SER A 293 -28.68 60.43 -3.23
C SER A 293 -29.75 59.36 -3.00
N VAL A 294 -29.40 58.09 -3.23
CA VAL A 294 -30.20 56.90 -2.87
C VAL A 294 -29.62 56.20 -1.63
N SER A 295 -28.89 56.93 -0.78
CA SER A 295 -28.22 56.40 0.42
C SER A 295 -29.15 55.68 1.38
N GLU A 296 -30.41 56.12 1.47
CA GLU A 296 -31.42 55.47 2.31
C GLU A 296 -31.77 54.06 1.79
N LEU A 297 -31.91 53.91 0.47
CA LEU A 297 -32.14 52.61 -0.16
C LEU A 297 -30.93 51.69 -0.01
N VAL A 298 -29.72 52.23 -0.18
CA VAL A 298 -28.47 51.49 0.08
C VAL A 298 -28.41 51.01 1.53
N ARG A 299 -28.83 51.85 2.49
CA ARG A 299 -28.91 51.49 3.91
C ARG A 299 -29.90 50.36 4.16
N VAL A 300 -31.08 50.41 3.53
CA VAL A 300 -32.10 49.35 3.61
C VAL A 300 -31.57 48.02 3.06
N PHE A 301 -30.78 48.05 1.98
CA PHE A 301 -30.11 46.86 1.43
C PHE A 301 -28.84 46.44 2.17
N GLY A 302 -28.42 47.14 3.23
CA GLY A 302 -27.21 46.78 4.00
C GLY A 302 -27.13 45.31 4.43
N PRO A 303 -28.22 44.67 4.90
CA PRO A 303 -28.23 43.23 5.19
C PRO A 303 -27.87 42.34 3.98
N MET A 304 -28.28 42.74 2.77
CA MET A 304 -27.95 42.02 1.54
C MET A 304 -26.47 42.11 1.16
N THR A 305 -25.76 43.18 1.56
CA THR A 305 -24.30 43.26 1.35
C THR A 305 -23.58 42.20 2.19
N LYS A 306 -24.04 42.00 3.43
CA LYS A 306 -23.52 40.92 4.28
C LYS A 306 -23.85 39.56 3.69
N PHE A 307 -25.07 39.38 3.19
CA PHE A 307 -25.47 38.15 2.52
C PHE A 307 -24.61 37.83 1.29
N GLU A 308 -24.39 38.81 0.43
CA GLU A 308 -23.54 38.68 -0.76
C GLU A 308 -22.15 38.16 -0.38
N SER A 309 -21.50 38.75 0.62
CA SER A 309 -20.17 38.31 1.04
C SER A 309 -20.14 36.87 1.57
N GLN A 310 -21.20 36.45 2.28
CA GLN A 310 -21.34 35.08 2.79
C GLN A 310 -21.59 34.10 1.65
N LEU A 311 -22.50 34.45 0.73
CA LEU A 311 -22.83 33.63 -0.42
C LEU A 311 -21.64 33.47 -1.37
N SER A 312 -20.91 34.55 -1.64
CA SER A 312 -19.70 34.56 -2.47
C SER A 312 -18.63 33.61 -1.92
N SER A 313 -18.40 33.66 -0.62
CA SER A 313 -17.48 32.75 0.07
C SER A 313 -17.91 31.28 -0.07
N LEU A 314 -19.21 31.00 0.06
CA LEU A 314 -19.76 29.65 -0.08
C LEU A 314 -19.68 29.14 -1.51
N GLU A 315 -20.05 29.96 -2.50
CA GLU A 315 -19.99 29.62 -3.92
C GLU A 315 -18.57 29.26 -4.36
N GLN A 316 -17.55 29.98 -3.88
CA GLN A 316 -16.15 29.66 -4.15
C GLN A 316 -15.75 28.28 -3.65
N ILE A 317 -16.20 27.89 -2.46
CA ILE A 317 -15.89 26.58 -1.85
C ILE A 317 -16.73 25.46 -2.47
N TRP A 318 -17.96 25.76 -2.88
CA TRP A 318 -18.95 24.78 -3.33
C TRP A 318 -18.89 24.47 -4.83
N MET A 319 -18.01 25.14 -5.59
CA MET A 319 -17.90 24.96 -7.03
C MET A 319 -17.72 23.49 -7.45
N LYS A 320 -18.32 23.15 -8.58
CA LYS A 320 -18.60 21.78 -9.03
C LYS A 320 -17.37 20.85 -9.10
N SER A 321 -16.18 21.39 -9.40
CA SER A 321 -14.93 20.60 -9.46
C SER A 321 -14.49 20.07 -8.10
N ASP A 322 -14.58 20.90 -7.06
CA ASP A 322 -14.10 20.56 -5.72
C ASP A 322 -15.15 19.73 -4.98
N ARG A 323 -16.42 19.95 -5.31
CA ARG A 323 -17.55 19.18 -4.77
C ARG A 323 -17.42 17.68 -5.00
N GLU A 324 -17.11 17.26 -6.23
CA GLU A 324 -16.95 15.83 -6.54
C GLU A 324 -15.76 15.23 -5.77
N ALA A 325 -14.66 15.98 -5.64
CA ALA A 325 -13.51 15.58 -4.85
C ALA A 325 -13.86 15.44 -3.36
N TYR A 326 -14.63 16.38 -2.79
CA TYR A 326 -15.10 16.31 -1.40
C TYR A 326 -16.07 15.14 -1.17
N ALA A 327 -17.00 14.91 -2.10
CA ALA A 327 -17.93 13.78 -2.03
C ALA A 327 -17.18 12.44 -2.06
N ASN A 328 -16.23 12.30 -3.00
CA ASN A 328 -15.40 11.09 -3.12
C ASN A 328 -14.52 10.87 -1.88
N THR A 329 -13.91 11.92 -1.36
CA THR A 329 -13.05 11.85 -0.15
C THR A 329 -13.87 11.48 1.08
N THR A 330 -15.04 12.10 1.26
CA THR A 330 -15.98 11.80 2.36
C THR A 330 -16.44 10.36 2.28
N ARG A 331 -16.89 9.91 1.10
CA ARG A 331 -17.36 8.54 0.88
C ARG A 331 -16.27 7.50 1.13
N LYS A 332 -15.05 7.71 0.61
CA LYS A 332 -13.91 6.82 0.85
C LYS A 332 -13.60 6.74 2.35
N SER A 333 -13.57 7.89 3.02
CA SER A 333 -13.30 7.96 4.47
C SER A 333 -14.36 7.20 5.28
N LEU A 334 -15.64 7.44 4.97
CA LEU A 334 -16.77 6.76 5.60
C LEU A 334 -16.69 5.23 5.44
N ILE A 335 -16.39 4.74 4.24
CA ILE A 335 -16.22 3.31 3.98
C ILE A 335 -15.06 2.74 4.81
N SER A 336 -13.90 3.40 4.79
CA SER A 336 -12.73 2.97 5.56
C SER A 336 -13.01 2.89 7.06
N LEU A 337 -13.65 3.91 7.64
CA LEU A 337 -14.00 3.93 9.06
C LEU A 337 -15.01 2.83 9.43
N ARG A 338 -15.99 2.56 8.57
CA ARG A 338 -16.94 1.45 8.76
C ARG A 338 -16.24 0.08 8.72
N ILE A 339 -15.25 -0.09 7.86
CA ILE A 339 -14.42 -1.31 7.81
C ILE A 339 -13.59 -1.43 9.08
N ILE A 340 -12.89 -0.36 9.47
CA ILE A 340 -12.06 -0.31 10.68
C ILE A 340 -12.89 -0.64 11.93
N ASN A 341 -14.08 -0.05 12.08
CA ASN A 341 -14.96 -0.32 13.22
C ASN A 341 -15.46 -1.77 13.32
N LYS A 342 -15.44 -2.52 12.21
CA LYS A 342 -15.76 -3.96 12.21
C LYS A 342 -14.55 -4.82 12.56
N ALA A 343 -13.34 -4.29 12.45
CA ALA A 343 -12.11 -5.01 12.76
C ALA A 343 -11.83 -4.98 14.27
N ASN A 344 -11.36 -6.10 14.83
CA ASN A 344 -10.82 -6.17 16.19
C ASN A 344 -9.28 -6.22 16.12
N PRO A 345 -8.55 -5.10 16.23
CA PRO A 345 -7.12 -5.04 15.97
C PRO A 345 -6.24 -5.38 17.18
N ALA A 346 -6.83 -5.69 18.36
CA ALA A 346 -6.07 -5.94 19.59
C ALA A 346 -5.03 -7.05 19.39
N ASP A 347 -5.43 -8.19 18.80
CA ASP A 347 -4.57 -9.35 18.60
C ASP A 347 -3.43 -9.08 17.61
N VAL A 348 -3.68 -8.25 16.59
CA VAL A 348 -2.69 -7.89 15.57
C VAL A 348 -1.64 -6.92 16.13
N SER A 349 -2.06 -5.98 16.98
CA SER A 349 -1.17 -5.02 17.64
C SER A 349 -0.15 -5.71 18.54
N ASP A 350 -0.63 -6.60 19.41
CA ASP A 350 0.20 -7.27 20.40
C ASP A 350 1.19 -8.22 19.72
N SER A 351 0.73 -8.92 18.68
CA SER A 351 1.58 -9.80 17.86
C SER A 351 2.68 -9.02 17.14
N LEU A 352 2.32 -7.90 16.50
CA LEU A 352 3.31 -7.07 15.78
C LEU A 352 4.31 -6.43 16.73
N SER A 353 3.88 -6.02 17.93
CA SER A 353 4.77 -5.45 18.95
C SER A 353 5.81 -6.48 19.38
N LYS A 354 5.38 -7.70 19.70
CA LYS A 354 6.28 -8.80 20.06
C LYS A 354 7.31 -9.07 18.97
N VAL A 355 6.87 -9.17 17.72
CA VAL A 355 7.78 -9.36 16.57
C VAL A 355 8.81 -8.22 16.48
N ASN A 356 8.37 -6.97 16.62
CA ASN A 356 9.26 -5.82 16.60
C ASN A 356 10.27 -5.84 17.74
N ASP A 357 9.82 -6.15 18.97
CA ASP A 357 10.69 -6.24 20.15
C ASP A 357 11.75 -7.35 19.98
N THR A 358 11.37 -8.51 19.43
CA THR A 358 12.31 -9.59 19.08
C THR A 358 13.39 -9.10 18.11
N PHE A 359 13.02 -8.42 17.02
CA PHE A 359 14.00 -7.91 16.06
C PHE A 359 14.84 -6.74 16.58
N VAL A 360 14.31 -5.95 17.51
CA VAL A 360 15.08 -4.89 18.19
C VAL A 360 16.15 -5.50 19.10
N ASN A 361 15.83 -6.59 19.78
CA ASN A 361 16.74 -7.29 20.68
C ASN A 361 17.78 -8.17 19.94
N LEU A 362 17.53 -8.50 18.67
CA LEU A 362 18.49 -9.15 17.76
C LEU A 362 19.60 -8.20 17.26
N GLY A 363 19.74 -7.01 17.86
CA GLY A 363 20.68 -5.95 17.42
C GLY A 363 22.04 -6.47 16.96
N SER A 364 22.64 -5.80 15.97
CA SER A 364 23.82 -6.25 15.22
C SER A 364 24.76 -7.07 16.09
N ILE A 365 24.69 -8.39 15.98
CA ILE A 365 25.63 -9.29 16.64
C ILE A 365 26.95 -9.07 15.91
N ALA A 366 27.73 -8.10 16.40
CA ALA A 366 29.01 -7.68 15.83
C ALA A 366 30.07 -8.79 15.89
N ASP A 367 29.76 -9.90 16.57
CA ASP A 367 30.70 -10.95 16.93
C ASP A 367 30.94 -11.98 15.82
N VAL A 368 30.23 -11.92 14.69
CA VAL A 368 30.50 -12.83 13.56
C VAL A 368 30.86 -12.05 12.31
N ASN A 369 32.16 -12.04 12.01
CA ASN A 369 32.74 -11.39 10.85
C ASN A 369 32.11 -11.93 9.55
N SER A 370 31.35 -11.09 8.84
CA SER A 370 30.64 -11.46 7.60
C SER A 370 31.57 -12.08 6.56
N THR A 371 32.85 -11.68 6.54
CA THR A 371 33.87 -12.23 5.65
C THR A 371 34.11 -13.73 5.90
N VAL A 372 34.16 -14.15 7.17
CA VAL A 372 34.33 -15.57 7.52
C VAL A 372 33.08 -16.36 7.11
N LEU A 373 31.89 -15.76 7.21
CA LEU A 373 30.68 -16.42 6.73
C LEU A 373 30.64 -16.52 5.19
N ASP A 374 31.08 -15.47 4.49
CA ASP A 374 31.10 -15.44 3.04
C ASP A 374 32.12 -16.42 2.46
N GLU A 375 33.30 -16.52 3.09
CA GLU A 375 34.31 -17.53 2.77
C GLU A 375 33.77 -18.95 3.00
N PHE A 376 33.07 -19.19 4.11
CA PHE A 376 32.44 -20.47 4.38
C PHE A 376 31.35 -20.82 3.35
N ASN A 377 30.52 -19.85 2.94
CA ASN A 377 29.56 -20.03 1.86
C ASN A 377 30.22 -20.31 0.50
N GLN A 378 31.33 -19.64 0.19
CA GLN A 378 32.09 -19.94 -1.03
C GLN A 378 32.68 -21.35 -1.00
N LEU A 379 33.15 -21.81 0.17
CA LEU A 379 33.64 -23.17 0.36
C LEU A 379 32.53 -24.20 0.15
N LEU A 380 31.36 -23.97 0.72
CA LEU A 380 30.18 -24.84 0.52
C LEU A 380 29.76 -24.87 -0.95
N ASN A 381 29.77 -23.74 -1.66
CA ASN A 381 29.38 -23.68 -3.07
C ASN A 381 30.45 -24.20 -4.05
N SER A 382 31.71 -24.31 -3.63
CA SER A 382 32.81 -24.81 -4.48
C SER A 382 33.11 -26.30 -4.27
N SER A 383 32.61 -26.89 -3.18
CA SER A 383 32.86 -28.28 -2.85
C SER A 383 31.88 -29.22 -3.58
N GLU A 384 32.43 -30.19 -4.30
CA GLU A 384 31.72 -31.15 -5.17
C GLU A 384 30.60 -31.95 -4.46
N PRO A 385 30.72 -32.35 -3.18
CA PRO A 385 29.64 -32.99 -2.42
C PRO A 385 28.44 -32.09 -2.16
N PHE A 386 28.55 -30.77 -2.28
CA PHE A 386 27.45 -29.82 -2.00
C PHE A 386 26.80 -29.29 -3.28
N THR A 387 27.52 -29.31 -4.41
CA THR A 387 27.00 -28.88 -5.72
C THR A 387 26.36 -30.02 -6.51
N SER A 388 26.84 -31.26 -6.36
CA SER A 388 26.27 -32.44 -7.04
C SER A 388 24.84 -32.77 -6.59
N PHE A 389 24.49 -32.47 -5.34
CA PHE A 389 23.12 -32.65 -4.81
C PHE A 389 22.14 -31.53 -5.22
N LYS A 390 22.61 -30.44 -5.82
CA LYS A 390 21.75 -29.31 -6.22
C LYS A 390 20.99 -29.57 -7.54
N ASN A 391 21.45 -30.57 -8.31
CA ASN A 391 20.96 -30.92 -9.65
C ASN A 391 20.23 -32.28 -9.72
N GLN A 392 19.90 -32.88 -8.57
CA GLN A 392 18.99 -34.03 -8.42
C GLN A 392 17.82 -33.64 -7.52
#